data_AF-A0A5B0LNE9-F1
#
_entry.id   AF-A0A5B0LNE9-F1
#
_cell.length_a   1.000
_cell.length_b   1.000
_cell.length_c   1.000
_cell.angle_alpha   90.00
_cell.angle_beta   90.00
_cell.angle_gamma   90.00
#
_symmetry.space_group_name_H-M   'P 1'
#
loop_
_entity.id
_entity.type
_entity.pdbx_description
1 polymer ?
#
loop_
_entity_poly.entity_id
_entity_poly.type
_entity_poly.pdbx_seq_one_letter_code
_entity_poly.pdbx_strand_id
1 'polypeptide(L)'
;MDPRFEAIPNEKIPSDDQITVHRQARLAYIRAIVNLNRLHQIANPGQTNLPSCWEDVDSDLELRQTKTQMFNNMFGHLVLEKDSQLWDGKKTVDDWTEFDVQLSTDEEVHARIARDAGTPPGHFL
;
A
#
# COMPACT_ATOMS: atom_id res chain seq x y z
N MET A 1 -0.66 -18.15 -27.43
CA MET A 1 -0.72 -17.27 -26.25
C MET A 1 -2.00 -16.47 -26.33
N ASP A 2 -2.62 -16.14 -25.19
CA ASP A 2 -3.77 -15.23 -25.16
C ASP A 2 -3.28 -13.80 -25.48
N PRO A 3 -3.88 -13.11 -26.46
CA PRO A 3 -3.43 -11.77 -26.90
C PRO A 3 -3.37 -10.72 -25.78
N ARG A 4 -4.06 -10.95 -24.65
CA ARG A 4 -4.04 -10.04 -23.49
C ARG A 4 -2.74 -10.12 -22.67
N PHE A 5 -1.93 -11.16 -22.87
CA PHE A 5 -0.62 -11.32 -22.23
C PHE A 5 0.54 -11.06 -23.20
N GLU A 6 0.25 -10.58 -24.41
CA GLU A 6 1.31 -10.11 -25.31
C GLU A 6 1.96 -8.86 -24.73
N ALA A 7 3.30 -8.85 -24.70
CA ALA A 7 4.06 -7.75 -24.16
C ALA A 7 3.71 -6.46 -24.90
N ILE A 8 3.25 -5.45 -24.16
CA ILE A 8 3.05 -4.11 -24.70
C ILE A 8 4.45 -3.58 -25.08
N PRO A 9 4.67 -3.13 -26.32
CA PRO A 9 5.94 -2.51 -26.72
C PRO A 9 6.30 -1.36 -25.77
N ASN A 10 7.56 -1.25 -25.37
CA ASN A 10 8.02 -0.22 -24.42
C ASN A 10 7.59 1.21 -24.81
N GLU A 11 7.48 1.48 -26.12
CA GLU A 11 7.03 2.77 -26.68
C GLU A 11 5.56 3.12 -26.35
N LYS A 12 4.74 2.12 -25.97
CA LYS A 12 3.34 2.28 -25.54
C LYS A 12 3.18 2.27 -24.03
N ILE A 13 4.24 2.03 -23.27
CA ILE A 13 4.23 2.27 -21.83
C ILE A 13 4.25 3.80 -21.68
N PRO A 14 3.20 4.41 -21.09
CA PRO A 14 3.15 5.85 -20.94
C PRO A 14 4.43 6.36 -20.29
N SER A 15 5.04 7.38 -20.90
CA SER A 15 6.18 8.09 -20.31
C SER A 15 5.84 8.54 -18.88
N ASP A 16 6.80 8.39 -17.98
CA ASP A 16 6.70 8.37 -16.51
C ASP A 16 6.32 9.72 -15.84
N ASP A 17 5.57 10.58 -16.53
CA ASP A 17 5.17 11.91 -16.04
C ASP A 17 3.82 11.90 -15.29
N GLN A 18 3.15 10.74 -15.21
CA GLN A 18 1.83 10.60 -14.59
C GLN A 18 1.68 9.30 -13.79
N ILE A 19 2.61 8.99 -12.88
CA ILE A 19 2.23 8.09 -11.78
C ILE A 19 1.18 8.85 -10.96
N THR A 20 -0.10 8.59 -11.23
CA THR A 20 -1.21 9.19 -10.47
C THR A 20 -1.05 8.82 -9.00
N VAL A 21 -1.55 9.68 -8.09
CA VAL A 21 -1.53 9.42 -6.64
C VAL A 21 -2.05 8.01 -6.31
N HIS A 22 -3.07 7.54 -7.04
CA HIS A 22 -3.57 6.17 -6.89
C HIS A 22 -2.55 5.07 -7.26
N ARG A 23 -1.73 5.26 -8.30
CA ARG A 23 -0.66 4.31 -8.65
C ARG A 23 0.45 4.34 -7.62
N GLN A 24 0.84 5.52 -7.14
CA GLN A 24 1.82 5.64 -6.06
C GLN A 24 1.32 4.92 -4.80
N ALA A 25 0.05 5.14 -4.41
CA ALA A 25 -0.54 4.49 -3.25
C ALA A 25 -0.56 2.97 -3.38
N ARG A 26 -0.83 2.44 -4.59
CA ARG A 26 -0.76 1.00 -4.86
C ARG A 26 0.66 0.45 -4.73
N LEU A 27 1.67 1.16 -5.24
CA LEU A 27 3.06 0.75 -5.12
C LEU A 27 3.53 0.76 -3.65
N ALA A 28 3.22 1.83 -2.92
CA ALA A 28 3.48 1.95 -1.49
C ALA A 28 2.81 0.83 -0.68
N TYR A 29 1.54 0.53 -1.00
CA TYR A 29 0.79 -0.57 -0.40
C TYR A 29 1.46 -1.94 -0.64
N ILE A 30 1.82 -2.25 -1.89
CA ILE A 30 2.50 -3.51 -2.23
C ILE A 30 3.84 -3.60 -1.48
N ARG A 31 4.61 -2.50 -1.43
CA ARG A 31 5.87 -2.46 -0.70
C ARG A 31 5.67 -2.75 0.80
N ALA A 32 4.63 -2.20 1.41
CA ALA A 32 4.30 -2.44 2.81
C ALA A 32 3.94 -3.92 3.07
N ILE A 33 3.06 -4.53 2.27
CA ILE A 33 2.68 -5.95 2.44
C ILE A 33 3.87 -6.88 2.20
N VAL A 34 4.69 -6.64 1.18
CA VAL A 34 5.90 -7.44 0.93
C VAL A 34 6.88 -7.33 2.10
N ASN A 35 7.04 -6.14 2.68
CA ASN A 35 7.92 -5.92 3.82
C ASN A 35 7.39 -6.62 5.09
N LEU A 36 6.09 -6.50 5.37
CA LEU A 36 5.41 -7.21 6.45
C LEU A 36 5.58 -8.73 6.32
N ASN A 37 5.32 -9.27 5.12
CA ASN A 37 5.49 -10.69 4.86
C ASN A 37 6.94 -11.13 5.10
N ARG A 38 7.95 -10.35 4.64
CA ARG A 38 9.36 -10.64 4.93
C ARG A 38 9.62 -10.72 6.44
N LEU A 39 9.10 -9.77 7.21
CA LEU A 39 9.28 -9.72 8.66
C LEU A 39 8.61 -10.91 9.36
N HIS A 40 7.41 -11.30 8.93
CA HIS A 40 6.73 -12.50 9.42
C HIS A 40 7.51 -13.78 9.12
N GLN A 41 8.09 -13.90 7.92
CA GLN A 41 8.94 -15.05 7.54
C GLN A 41 10.21 -15.12 8.39
N ILE A 42 10.87 -13.97 8.66
CA ILE A 42 12.05 -13.88 9.52
C ILE A 42 11.71 -14.26 10.97
N ALA A 43 10.56 -13.82 11.47
CA ALA A 43 10.11 -14.10 12.83
C ALA A 43 9.72 -15.58 13.05
N ASN A 44 9.39 -16.31 11.99
CA ASN A 44 8.89 -17.68 12.06
C ASN A 44 9.72 -18.65 11.21
N PRO A 45 11.03 -18.81 11.51
CA PRO A 45 11.91 -19.65 10.73
C PRO A 45 11.48 -21.12 10.78
N GLY A 46 11.32 -21.74 9.62
CA GLY A 46 10.98 -23.16 9.49
C GLY A 46 9.49 -23.47 9.43
N GLN A 47 8.60 -22.47 9.53
CA GLN A 47 7.18 -22.66 9.27
C GLN A 47 6.93 -22.72 7.75
N THR A 48 6.38 -23.83 7.27
CA THR A 48 6.21 -24.08 5.82
C THR A 48 4.86 -23.64 5.25
N ASN A 49 3.91 -23.29 6.12
CA ASN A 49 2.53 -22.93 5.75
C ASN A 49 2.24 -21.45 6.05
N LEU A 50 3.26 -20.58 6.02
CA LEU A 50 3.04 -19.15 6.12
C LEU A 50 2.45 -18.63 4.80
N PRO A 51 1.45 -17.74 4.86
CA PRO A 51 0.98 -17.04 3.67
C PRO A 51 2.14 -16.37 2.92
N SER A 52 2.08 -16.43 1.61
CA SER A 52 2.90 -15.60 0.74
C SER A 52 2.37 -14.17 0.73
N CYS A 53 3.23 -13.22 0.36
CA CYS A 53 2.81 -11.83 0.22
C CYS A 53 1.64 -11.65 -0.78
N TRP A 54 1.47 -12.54 -1.75
CA TRP A 54 0.34 -12.49 -2.68
C TRP A 54 -0.97 -12.90 -2.03
N GLU A 55 -0.96 -13.91 -1.17
CA GLU A 55 -2.14 -14.30 -0.38
C GLU A 55 -2.53 -13.21 0.61
N ASP A 56 -1.56 -12.50 1.19
CA ASP A 56 -1.79 -11.34 2.05
C ASP A 56 -2.42 -10.17 1.26
N VAL A 57 -1.92 -9.89 0.04
CA VAL A 57 -2.49 -8.88 -0.86
C VAL A 57 -3.93 -9.24 -1.24
N ASP A 58 -4.17 -10.48 -1.67
CA ASP A 58 -5.49 -10.91 -2.14
C ASP A 58 -6.53 -10.81 -1.01
N SER A 59 -6.20 -11.33 0.17
CA SER A 59 -7.08 -11.31 1.34
C SER A 59 -7.43 -9.89 1.79
N ASP A 60 -6.45 -9.00 1.82
CA ASP A 60 -6.65 -7.61 2.22
C ASP A 60 -7.39 -6.80 1.15
N LEU A 61 -7.16 -7.06 -0.15
CA LEU A 61 -7.94 -6.46 -1.23
C LEU A 61 -9.41 -6.89 -1.21
N GLU A 62 -9.70 -8.15 -0.93
CA GLU A 62 -11.09 -8.63 -0.75
C GLU A 62 -11.80 -7.84 0.36
N LEU A 63 -11.14 -7.62 1.49
CA LEU A 63 -11.69 -6.79 2.57
C LEU A 63 -11.91 -5.34 2.12
N ARG A 64 -10.95 -4.73 1.41
CA ARG A 64 -11.03 -3.34 0.94
C ARG A 64 -12.13 -3.11 -0.08
N GLN A 65 -12.46 -4.10 -0.90
CA GLN A 65 -13.57 -3.99 -1.87
C GLN A 65 -14.92 -3.78 -1.19
N THR A 66 -15.07 -4.19 0.07
CA THR A 66 -16.30 -3.98 0.85
C THR A 66 -16.44 -2.55 1.39
N LYS A 67 -15.37 -1.74 1.34
CA LYS A 67 -15.32 -0.39 1.92
C LYS A 67 -15.82 0.66 0.93
N THR A 68 -16.20 1.82 1.46
CA THR A 68 -16.65 2.96 0.63
C THR A 68 -15.50 3.56 -0.17
N GLN A 69 -15.81 4.26 -1.26
CA GLN A 69 -14.80 4.98 -2.05
C GLN A 69 -14.03 6.00 -1.20
N MET A 70 -14.72 6.72 -0.31
CA MET A 70 -14.08 7.70 0.58
C MET A 70 -13.08 7.02 1.53
N PHE A 71 -13.47 5.86 2.08
CA PHE A 71 -12.58 5.05 2.92
C PHE A 71 -11.32 4.63 2.17
N ASN A 72 -11.49 4.03 0.98
CA ASN A 72 -10.36 3.54 0.19
C ASN A 72 -9.44 4.67 -0.30
N ASN A 73 -9.99 5.84 -0.61
CA ASN A 73 -9.19 7.03 -0.92
C ASN A 73 -8.37 7.49 0.28
N MET A 74 -8.99 7.59 1.46
CA MET A 74 -8.27 8.02 2.67
C MET A 74 -7.21 7.01 3.09
N PHE A 75 -7.52 5.73 3.01
CA PHE A 75 -6.55 4.67 3.23
C PHE A 75 -5.33 4.82 2.29
N GLY A 76 -5.56 5.05 1.00
CA GLY A 76 -4.48 5.26 0.03
C GLY A 76 -3.59 6.46 0.39
N HIS A 77 -4.17 7.56 0.89
CA HIS A 77 -3.39 8.69 1.39
C HIS A 77 -2.55 8.33 2.62
N LEU A 78 -3.11 7.63 3.59
CA LEU A 78 -2.37 7.22 4.79
C LEU A 78 -1.21 6.27 4.45
N VAL A 79 -1.41 5.36 3.48
CA VAL A 79 -0.34 4.49 2.97
C VAL A 79 0.79 5.31 2.34
N LEU A 80 0.47 6.32 1.55
CA LEU A 80 1.47 7.21 0.95
C LEU A 80 2.22 8.03 2.00
N GLU A 81 1.51 8.61 2.97
CA GLU A 81 2.11 9.36 4.07
C GLU A 81 3.12 8.46 4.80
N LYS A 82 2.72 7.24 5.14
CA LYS A 82 3.57 6.27 5.83
C LYS A 82 4.76 5.83 4.98
N ASP A 83 4.56 5.52 3.70
CA ASP A 83 5.63 5.11 2.78
C ASP A 83 6.69 6.22 2.64
N SER A 84 6.27 7.48 2.54
CA SER A 84 7.20 8.61 2.48
C SER A 84 8.04 8.79 3.76
N GLN A 85 7.52 8.39 4.93
CA GLN A 85 8.23 8.44 6.20
C GLN A 85 9.24 7.28 6.35
N LEU A 86 8.91 6.12 5.79
CA LEU A 86 9.75 4.91 5.86
C LEU A 86 10.83 4.88 4.77
N TRP A 87 10.61 5.51 3.62
CA TRP A 87 11.54 5.42 2.50
C TRP A 87 12.12 6.78 2.15
N ASP A 88 12.95 7.28 3.06
CA ASP A 88 13.66 8.57 2.95
C ASP A 88 14.92 8.52 2.07
N GLY A 89 15.20 7.37 1.46
CA GLY A 89 16.40 7.11 0.65
C GLY A 89 17.68 6.86 1.46
N LYS A 90 17.61 6.86 2.79
CA LYS A 90 18.75 6.56 3.68
C LYS A 90 18.58 5.21 4.37
N LYS A 91 17.36 4.89 4.77
CA LYS A 91 17.02 3.63 5.44
C LYS A 91 16.69 2.54 4.42
N THR A 92 17.02 1.32 4.80
CA THR A 92 16.81 0.09 4.05
C THR A 92 15.70 -0.75 4.67
N VAL A 93 15.40 -1.88 4.07
CA VAL A 93 14.33 -2.75 4.55
C VAL A 93 14.60 -3.31 5.95
N ASP A 94 15.88 -3.47 6.31
CA ASP A 94 16.32 -4.07 7.57
C ASP A 94 16.22 -3.10 8.77
N ASP A 95 15.96 -1.81 8.51
CA ASP A 95 15.84 -0.78 9.54
C ASP A 95 14.44 -0.72 10.18
N TRP A 96 13.49 -1.52 9.69
CA TRP A 96 12.08 -1.41 10.04
C TRP A 96 11.55 -2.66 10.75
N THR A 97 10.79 -2.43 11.82
CA THR A 97 10.05 -3.48 12.53
C THR A 97 8.65 -3.66 11.94
N GLU A 98 7.96 -4.73 12.33
CA GLU A 98 6.58 -4.99 11.90
C GLU A 98 5.67 -3.81 12.23
N PHE A 99 5.79 -3.26 13.43
CA PHE A 99 5.02 -2.11 13.90
C PHE A 99 5.24 -0.88 12.99
N ASP A 100 6.47 -0.66 12.55
CA ASP A 100 6.79 0.48 11.69
C ASP A 100 6.12 0.37 10.33
N VAL A 101 5.92 -0.84 9.79
CA VAL A 101 5.45 -1.05 8.40
C VAL A 101 3.98 -1.45 8.30
N GLN A 102 3.31 -1.73 9.43
CA GLN A 102 1.88 -2.07 9.47
C GLN A 102 1.02 -1.01 8.75
N LEU A 103 0.06 -1.48 7.95
CA LEU A 103 -0.90 -0.63 7.28
C LEU A 103 -1.86 0.00 8.30
N SER A 104 -2.43 1.16 7.96
CA SER A 104 -3.39 1.83 8.83
C SER A 104 -4.64 0.98 9.07
N THR A 105 -5.11 0.95 10.32
CA THR A 105 -6.32 0.21 10.70
C THR A 105 -7.59 0.92 10.24
N ASP A 106 -8.72 0.20 10.24
CA ASP A 106 -10.01 0.79 9.96
C ASP A 106 -10.31 1.97 10.90
N GLU A 107 -10.00 1.86 12.20
CA GLU A 107 -10.20 2.92 13.18
C GLU A 107 -9.39 4.17 12.84
N GLU A 108 -8.13 4.00 12.44
CA GLU A 108 -7.27 5.12 12.04
C GLU A 108 -7.77 5.82 10.78
N VAL A 109 -8.26 5.06 9.80
CA VAL A 109 -8.88 5.61 8.58
C VAL A 109 -10.15 6.38 8.93
N HIS A 110 -11.03 5.84 9.77
CA HIS A 110 -12.25 6.54 10.20
C HIS A 110 -11.95 7.79 11.02
N ALA A 111 -10.96 7.73 11.93
CA ALA A 111 -10.51 8.88 12.69
C ALA A 111 -10.01 10.00 11.78
N ARG A 112 -9.24 9.65 10.74
CA ARG A 112 -8.77 10.60 9.74
C ARG A 112 -9.92 11.21 8.93
N ILE A 113 -10.87 10.39 8.48
CA ILE A 113 -12.08 10.86 7.79
C ILE A 113 -12.87 11.86 8.64
N ALA A 114 -13.10 11.53 9.92
CA ALA A 114 -13.86 12.39 10.83
C ALA A 114 -13.15 13.73 11.07
N ARG A 115 -11.82 13.70 11.22
CA ARG A 115 -10.99 14.91 11.38
C ARG A 115 -11.06 15.81 10.14
N ASP A 116 -10.96 15.22 8.96
CA ASP A 116 -10.93 15.98 7.71
C ASP A 116 -12.34 16.48 7.33
N ALA A 117 -13.42 15.79 7.75
CA ALA A 117 -14.79 16.28 7.65
C ALA A 117 -15.10 17.48 8.57
N GLY A 118 -14.36 17.62 9.68
CA GLY A 118 -14.41 18.79 10.57
C GLY A 118 -13.55 19.96 10.10
N THR A 119 -12.76 19.79 9.03
CA THR A 119 -11.86 20.82 8.47
C THR A 119 -12.46 21.37 7.18
N PRO A 120 -12.67 22.69 7.01
CA PRO A 120 -13.25 23.24 5.79
C PRO A 120 -12.35 22.95 4.56
N PRO A 121 -12.94 22.70 3.37
CA PRO A 121 -12.20 22.29 2.19
C PRO A 121 -11.38 23.47 1.64
N GLY A 122 -10.09 23.50 1.96
CA GLY A 122 -9.18 24.54 1.45
C GLY A 122 -7.68 24.21 1.50
N HIS A 123 -7.27 23.07 2.07
CA HIS A 123 -5.86 22.74 2.26
C HIS A 123 -5.55 21.28 1.95
N PHE A 124 -5.76 20.87 0.70
CA PHE A 124 -5.12 19.66 0.18
C PHE A 124 -4.69 19.96 -1.27
N LEU A 125 -3.44 20.39 -1.42
CA LEU A 125 -2.68 20.43 -2.68
C LEU A 125 -1.46 19.54 -2.51
#